data_AF-A0A6L3AMA5-F1
#
_entry.id   AF-A0A6L3AMA5-F1
#
_cell.length_a   1.000
_cell.length_b   1.000
_cell.length_c   1.000
_cell.angle_alpha   90.00
_cell.angle_beta   90.00
_cell.angle_gamma   90.00
#
_symmetry.space_group_name_H-M   'P 1'
#
loop_
_entity.id
_entity.type
_entity.pdbx_description
1 polymer ?
#
loop_
_entity_poly.entity_id
_entity_poly.type
_entity_poly.pdbx_seq_one_letter_code
_entity_poly.pdbx_strand_id
1 'polypeptide(L)'
;MDSIHFSTTTIIFMLILFFLLLFVSAFFSLSETALFSLNKIRLDFLMKQNNKRAVSVYKIINEPDKLLSTILTGNNIVNTVVSTIGTTVAIYYLHEWGVFMAPIIVALILLLFGETFPKMLATQFPDQLSLWIVKPYEWIRWILSPIVMLITYVACLCFNLFGVNIKYKKIIFSRDEVKHIINESGETGVLADGEHALLHKVFEFNDKLVKEIMVPRHKIVAINADTSPEHIVRIVTEEGYTRYPIYKHCIDNTIGIIHAKTVINILLNNPLFILEDLMMEPYFVSEDEKISKILTDFQRKELHFALVKNTEGIISGLIQIKDILKVIFGEMREKTL
;
A
#
# COMPACT_ATOMS: atom_id res chain seq x y z
N MET A 1 53.53 32.87 26.80
CA MET A 1 52.70 31.67 26.55
C MET A 1 53.56 30.74 25.76
N ASP A 2 54.05 29.67 26.39
CA ASP A 2 54.92 28.70 25.73
C ASP A 2 54.21 28.14 24.51
N SER A 3 54.85 28.27 23.35
CA SER A 3 54.39 27.65 22.11
C SER A 3 54.22 26.16 22.36
N ILE A 4 53.03 25.63 22.11
CA ILE A 4 52.77 24.20 22.20
C ILE A 4 53.71 23.51 21.18
N HIS A 5 54.84 22.98 21.67
CA HIS A 5 55.83 22.31 20.84
C HIS A 5 55.35 20.90 20.53
N PHE A 6 54.45 20.78 19.56
CA PHE A 6 54.16 19.49 18.95
C PHE A 6 55.37 19.04 18.13
N SER A 7 55.78 17.79 18.31
CA SER A 7 56.78 17.19 17.42
C SER A 7 56.17 17.04 16.02
N THR A 8 57.00 17.07 14.98
CA THR A 8 56.52 16.85 13.60
C THR A 8 55.79 15.50 13.46
N THR A 9 56.20 14.49 14.23
CA THR A 9 55.56 13.18 14.27
C THR A 9 54.14 13.22 14.83
N THR A 10 53.85 14.03 15.86
CA THR A 10 52.49 14.13 16.41
C THR A 10 51.55 14.84 15.46
N ILE A 11 52.02 15.85 14.73
CA ILE A 11 51.23 16.57 13.73
C ILE A 11 50.86 15.64 12.56
N ILE A 12 51.83 14.86 12.06
CA ILE A 12 51.58 13.87 11.01
C ILE A 12 50.52 12.85 11.48
N PHE A 13 50.64 12.36 12.71
CA PHE A 13 49.64 11.44 13.28
C PHE A 13 48.25 12.09 13.38
N MET A 14 48.16 13.34 13.84
CA MET A 14 46.91 14.10 13.91
C MET A 14 46.26 14.28 12.54
N LEU A 15 47.05 14.56 11.50
CA LEU A 15 46.54 14.68 10.13
C LEU A 15 46.01 13.36 9.59
N ILE A 16 46.74 12.25 9.78
CA ILE A 16 46.28 10.92 9.39
C ILE A 16 44.96 10.58 10.09
N LEU A 17 44.90 10.82 11.41
CA LEU A 17 43.71 10.59 12.21
C LEU A 17 42.55 11.50 11.77
N PHE A 18 42.81 12.76 11.43
CA PHE A 18 41.82 13.71 10.93
C PHE A 18 41.15 13.18 9.64
N PHE A 19 41.94 12.78 8.65
CA PHE A 19 41.38 12.26 7.39
C PHE A 19 40.65 10.93 7.59
N LEU A 20 41.18 10.04 8.43
CA LEU A 20 40.51 8.79 8.77
C LEU A 20 39.13 9.04 9.38
N LEU A 21 39.06 9.94 10.37
CA LEU A 21 37.81 10.27 11.05
C LEU A 21 36.84 11.04 10.13
N LEU A 22 37.35 11.84 9.17
CA LEU A 22 36.53 12.48 8.15
C LEU A 22 35.80 11.43 7.27
N PHE A 23 36.48 10.34 6.90
CA PHE A 23 35.83 9.22 6.20
C PHE A 23 34.78 8.51 7.06
N VAL A 24 35.03 8.36 8.36
CA VAL A 24 34.05 7.78 9.29
C VAL A 24 32.82 8.67 9.43
N SER A 25 33.01 10.00 9.52
CA SER A 25 31.92 10.99 9.49
C SER A 25 31.10 10.88 8.21
N ALA A 26 31.77 10.85 7.05
CA ALA A 26 31.15 10.67 5.75
C ALA A 26 30.33 9.38 5.69
N PHE A 27 30.85 8.27 6.24
CA PHE A 27 30.14 7.01 6.33
C PHE A 27 28.86 7.11 7.15
N PHE A 28 28.87 7.79 8.31
CA PHE A 28 27.66 8.00 9.11
C PHE A 28 26.61 8.83 8.37
N SER A 29 27.01 9.96 7.78
CA SER A 29 26.11 10.84 7.02
C SER A 29 25.51 10.15 5.79
N LEU A 30 26.33 9.37 5.08
CA LEU A 30 25.89 8.52 3.96
C LEU A 30 24.90 7.45 4.42
N SER A 31 25.20 6.80 5.55
CA SER A 31 24.38 5.72 6.10
C SER A 31 22.99 6.18 6.50
N GLU A 32 22.90 7.33 7.17
CA GLU A 32 21.63 7.97 7.51
C GLU A 32 20.78 8.17 6.26
N THR A 33 21.32 8.89 5.28
CA THR A 33 20.53 9.30 4.11
C THR A 33 20.16 8.12 3.23
N ALA A 34 21.06 7.16 3.02
CA ALA A 34 20.77 5.99 2.20
C ALA A 34 19.64 5.15 2.81
N LEU A 35 19.67 4.90 4.12
CA LEU A 35 18.66 4.09 4.81
C LEU A 35 17.29 4.78 4.85
N PHE A 36 17.24 6.11 5.00
CA PHE A 36 15.98 6.87 5.03
C PHE A 36 15.42 7.18 3.64
N SER A 37 16.24 7.22 2.59
CA SER A 37 15.79 7.40 1.20
C SER A 37 15.38 6.09 0.52
N LEU A 38 15.46 4.95 1.20
CA LEU A 38 15.17 3.63 0.62
C LEU A 38 13.67 3.43 0.36
N ASN A 39 13.32 2.92 -0.83
CA ASN A 39 11.95 2.53 -1.14
C ASN A 39 11.57 1.20 -0.46
N LYS A 40 10.61 1.26 0.48
CA LYS A 40 10.13 0.09 1.25
C LYS A 40 9.55 -1.03 0.37
N ILE A 41 8.91 -0.71 -0.75
CA ILE A 41 8.34 -1.69 -1.68
C ILE A 41 9.46 -2.46 -2.38
N ARG A 42 10.49 -1.74 -2.83
CA ARG A 42 11.67 -2.35 -3.45
C ARG A 42 12.43 -3.24 -2.48
N LEU A 43 12.53 -2.83 -1.21
CA LEU A 43 13.13 -3.65 -0.16
C LEU A 43 12.37 -4.97 0.06
N ASP A 44 11.03 -4.92 0.10
CA ASP A 44 10.18 -6.11 0.23
C ASP A 44 10.38 -7.08 -0.95
N PHE A 45 10.48 -6.55 -2.17
CA PHE A 45 10.81 -7.34 -3.35
C PHE A 45 12.17 -8.03 -3.23
N LEU A 46 13.21 -7.33 -2.75
CA LEU A 46 14.54 -7.91 -2.54
C LEU A 46 14.55 -8.98 -1.45
N MET A 47 13.73 -8.84 -0.40
CA MET A 47 13.57 -9.87 0.63
C MET A 47 12.93 -11.13 0.06
N LYS A 48 11.91 -10.99 -0.80
CA LYS A 48 11.26 -12.12 -1.51
C LYS A 48 12.22 -12.87 -2.44
N GLN A 49 13.27 -12.22 -2.93
CA GLN A 49 14.36 -12.86 -3.68
C GLN A 49 15.43 -13.54 -2.80
N ASN A 50 15.14 -13.80 -1.52
CA ASN A 50 16.07 -14.39 -0.56
C ASN A 50 17.38 -13.60 -0.34
N ASN A 51 17.37 -12.28 -0.56
CA ASN A 51 18.54 -11.45 -0.24
C ASN A 51 18.65 -11.24 1.28
N LYS A 52 19.59 -11.94 1.91
CA LYS A 52 19.84 -11.85 3.37
C LYS A 52 20.16 -10.44 3.86
N ARG A 53 20.82 -9.60 3.03
CA ARG A 53 21.13 -8.21 3.40
C ARG A 53 19.87 -7.36 3.46
N ALA A 54 18.94 -7.56 2.53
CA ALA A 54 17.66 -6.85 2.52
C ALA A 54 16.85 -7.12 3.80
N VAL A 55 16.86 -8.37 4.29
CA VAL A 55 16.21 -8.73 5.55
C VAL A 55 16.82 -7.99 6.74
N SER A 56 18.14 -7.85 6.79
CA SER A 56 18.80 -7.07 7.84
C SER A 56 18.52 -5.57 7.73
N VAL A 57 18.57 -4.99 6.53
CA VAL A 57 18.17 -3.58 6.29
C VAL A 57 16.74 -3.34 6.81
N TYR A 58 15.82 -4.25 6.52
CA TYR A 58 14.44 -4.16 6.98
C TYR A 58 14.33 -4.16 8.51
N LYS A 59 15.11 -4.99 9.20
CA LYS A 59 15.17 -4.98 10.67
C LYS A 59 15.71 -3.65 11.22
N ILE A 60 16.74 -3.10 10.58
CA ILE A 60 17.38 -1.85 10.99
C ILE A 60 16.43 -0.67 10.84
N ILE A 61 15.78 -0.53 9.68
CA ILE A 61 14.87 0.59 9.38
C ILE A 61 13.59 0.53 10.24
N ASN A 62 13.15 -0.66 10.66
CA ASN A 62 12.00 -0.83 11.55
C ASN A 62 12.30 -0.56 13.04
N GLU A 63 13.55 -0.24 13.40
CA GLU A 63 13.93 0.28 14.71
C GLU A 63 14.49 1.72 14.58
N PRO A 64 13.70 2.70 14.09
CA PRO A 64 14.22 4.01 13.68
C PRO A 64 14.90 4.76 14.82
N ASP A 65 14.46 4.60 16.07
CA ASP A 65 15.05 5.32 17.21
C ASP A 65 16.44 4.80 17.56
N LYS A 66 16.62 3.47 17.50
CA LYS A 66 17.93 2.84 17.71
C LYS A 66 18.86 3.19 16.56
N LEU A 67 18.34 3.20 15.33
CA LEU A 67 19.06 3.60 14.13
C LEU A 67 19.56 5.04 14.22
N LEU A 68 18.65 6.00 14.41
CA LEU A 68 18.95 7.41 14.52
C LEU A 68 19.89 7.68 15.69
N SER A 69 19.57 7.14 16.88
CA SER A 69 20.42 7.34 18.05
C SER A 69 21.83 6.82 17.82
N THR A 70 22.00 5.67 17.16
CA THR A 70 23.34 5.12 16.89
C THR A 70 24.11 5.96 15.87
N ILE A 71 23.50 6.27 14.73
CA ILE A 71 24.16 6.99 13.64
C ILE A 71 24.47 8.43 14.06
N LEU A 72 23.50 9.14 14.65
CA LEU A 72 23.69 10.53 15.08
C LEU A 72 24.71 10.64 16.21
N THR A 73 24.67 9.72 17.19
CA THR A 73 25.67 9.72 18.28
C THR A 73 27.07 9.47 17.72
N GLY A 74 27.22 8.46 16.87
CA GLY A 74 28.49 8.15 16.22
C GLY A 74 29.02 9.34 15.41
N ASN A 75 28.16 9.92 14.57
CA ASN A 75 28.51 11.08 13.75
C ASN A 75 28.94 12.28 14.60
N ASN A 76 28.19 12.60 15.65
CA ASN A 76 28.49 13.74 16.51
C ASN A 76 29.79 13.56 17.30
N ILE A 77 30.06 12.36 17.81
CA ILE A 77 31.34 12.06 18.49
C ILE A 77 32.49 12.25 17.50
N VAL A 78 32.40 11.64 16.32
CA VAL A 78 33.45 11.73 15.30
C VAL A 78 33.65 13.18 14.84
N ASN A 79 32.58 13.91 14.55
CA ASN A 79 32.64 15.31 14.12
C ASN A 79 33.26 16.22 15.17
N THR A 80 32.95 15.99 16.44
CA THR A 80 33.55 16.74 17.56
C THR A 80 35.06 16.49 17.60
N VAL A 81 35.49 15.23 17.52
CA VAL A 81 36.92 14.87 17.55
C VAL A 81 37.65 15.41 16.31
N VAL A 82 37.07 15.26 15.11
CA VAL A 82 37.61 15.84 13.86
C VAL A 82 37.77 17.34 13.98
N SER A 83 36.74 18.03 14.50
CA SER A 83 36.76 19.48 14.68
C SER A 83 37.84 19.91 15.66
N THR A 84 37.98 19.23 16.80
CA THR A 84 39.04 19.50 17.78
C THR A 84 40.43 19.30 17.17
N ILE A 85 40.70 18.14 16.56
CA ILE A 85 42.01 17.84 15.96
C ILE A 85 42.32 18.81 14.82
N GLY A 86 41.38 19.03 13.91
CA GLY A 86 41.55 19.94 12.78
C GLY A 86 41.82 21.36 13.24
N THR A 87 41.10 21.84 14.26
CA THR A 87 41.29 23.18 14.81
C THR A 87 42.66 23.31 15.47
N THR A 88 43.09 22.31 16.26
CA THR A 88 44.43 22.30 16.88
C THR A 88 45.55 22.35 15.83
N VAL A 89 45.44 21.52 14.78
CA VAL A 89 46.44 21.50 13.70
C VAL A 89 46.44 22.83 12.92
N ALA A 90 45.27 23.38 12.61
CA ALA A 90 45.17 24.63 11.87
C ALA A 90 45.69 25.83 12.68
N ILE A 91 45.46 25.89 14.00
CA ILE A 91 46.04 26.92 14.88
C ILE A 91 47.57 26.84 14.87
N TYR A 92 48.15 25.63 14.89
CA TYR A 92 49.60 25.45 14.83
C TYR A 92 50.22 26.08 13.57
N TYR A 93 49.56 26.00 12.41
CA TYR A 93 50.06 26.60 11.17
C TYR A 93 49.70 28.08 11.01
N LEU A 94 48.51 28.49 11.41
CA LEU A 94 47.96 29.84 11.16
C LEU A 94 48.29 30.85 12.28
N HIS A 95 48.92 30.42 13.36
CA HIS A 95 49.38 31.26 14.48
C HIS A 95 48.24 32.16 15.01
N GLU A 96 48.42 33.49 15.04
CA GLU A 96 47.44 34.43 15.64
C GLU A 96 46.09 34.46 14.91
N TRP A 97 46.08 34.29 13.58
CA TRP A 97 44.84 34.22 12.79
C TRP A 97 44.16 32.85 12.91
N GLY A 98 44.88 31.84 13.40
CA GLY A 98 44.41 30.47 13.49
C GLY A 98 43.20 30.32 14.39
N VAL A 99 43.12 31.06 15.50
CA VAL A 99 41.99 30.95 16.44
C VAL A 99 40.65 31.30 15.78
N PHE A 100 40.65 32.27 14.86
CA PHE A 100 39.44 32.70 14.14
C PHE A 100 39.20 31.89 12.86
N MET A 101 40.26 31.63 12.07
CA MET A 101 40.12 30.99 10.76
C MET A 101 40.01 29.47 10.84
N ALA A 102 40.65 28.82 11.83
CA ALA A 102 40.67 27.37 11.93
C ALA A 102 39.28 26.74 12.08
N PRO A 103 38.39 27.20 12.99
CA PRO A 103 37.05 26.63 13.11
C PRO A 103 36.23 26.75 11.83
N ILE A 104 36.36 27.87 11.11
CA ILE A 104 35.64 28.13 9.85
C ILE A 104 36.11 27.17 8.76
N ILE A 105 37.43 27.03 8.58
CA ILE A 105 38.02 26.14 7.57
C ILE A 105 37.64 24.69 7.86
N VAL A 106 37.79 24.25 9.11
CA VAL A 106 37.49 22.88 9.52
C VAL A 106 36.00 22.58 9.39
N ALA A 107 35.13 23.51 9.80
CA ALA A 107 33.68 23.37 9.63
C ALA A 107 33.31 23.26 8.14
N LEU A 108 33.91 24.06 7.25
CA LEU A 108 33.65 23.97 5.81
C LEU A 108 34.09 22.62 5.24
N ILE A 109 35.27 22.13 5.60
CA ILE A 109 35.77 20.82 5.17
C ILE A 109 34.83 19.71 5.66
N LEU A 110 34.43 19.74 6.93
CA LEU A 110 33.54 18.74 7.52
C LEU A 110 32.16 18.79 6.88
N LEU A 111 31.60 19.98 6.68
CA LEU A 111 30.29 20.16 6.05
C LEU A 111 30.29 19.70 4.59
N LEU A 112 31.36 19.94 3.83
CA LEU A 112 31.45 19.50 2.44
C LEU A 112 31.68 18.00 2.34
N PHE A 113 32.73 17.48 2.99
CA PHE A 113 33.21 16.11 2.77
C PHE A 113 32.65 15.10 3.78
N GLY A 114 32.40 15.52 5.02
CA GLY A 114 31.82 14.67 6.06
C GLY A 114 30.29 14.60 5.99
N GLU A 115 29.63 15.59 5.39
CA GLU A 115 28.18 15.69 5.43
C GLU A 115 27.50 15.86 4.07
N THR A 116 27.71 16.97 3.36
CA THR A 116 26.94 17.34 2.17
C THR A 116 27.18 16.38 1.01
N PHE A 117 28.44 16.14 0.64
CA PHE A 117 28.79 15.27 -0.48
C PHE A 117 28.33 13.81 -0.26
N PRO A 118 28.58 13.18 0.91
CA PRO A 118 28.09 11.82 1.17
C PRO A 118 26.56 11.70 1.12
N LYS A 119 25.84 12.72 1.59
CA LYS A 119 24.37 12.76 1.51
C LYS A 119 23.87 12.85 0.06
N MET A 120 24.52 13.68 -0.77
CA MET A 120 24.20 13.75 -2.20
C MET A 120 24.43 12.42 -2.92
N LEU A 121 25.49 11.69 -2.57
CA LEU A 121 25.74 10.35 -3.14
C LEU A 121 24.69 9.34 -2.68
N ALA A 122 24.30 9.40 -1.40
CA ALA A 122 23.32 8.51 -0.80
C ALA A 122 21.93 8.60 -1.44
N THR A 123 21.50 9.80 -1.84
CA THR A 123 20.20 9.99 -2.51
C THR A 123 20.17 9.45 -3.95
N GLN A 124 21.33 9.38 -4.63
CA GLN A 124 21.42 8.84 -5.98
C GLN A 124 21.43 7.31 -6.00
N PHE A 125 22.02 6.68 -4.98
CA PHE A 125 22.20 5.21 -4.93
C PHE A 125 21.75 4.58 -3.59
N PRO A 126 20.51 4.84 -3.11
CA PRO A 126 20.08 4.39 -1.79
C PRO A 126 20.09 2.86 -1.68
N ASP A 127 19.54 2.13 -2.66
CA ASP A 127 19.42 0.67 -2.63
C ASP A 127 20.76 -0.06 -2.44
N GLN A 128 21.76 0.30 -3.24
CA GLN A 128 23.06 -0.38 -3.24
C GLN A 128 23.83 -0.06 -1.95
N LEU A 129 23.81 1.20 -1.54
CA LEU A 129 24.53 1.67 -0.35
C LEU A 129 23.91 1.09 0.91
N SER A 130 22.58 1.11 1.06
CA SER A 130 21.90 0.56 2.24
C SER A 130 22.22 -0.92 2.47
N LEU A 131 22.31 -1.72 1.40
CA LEU A 131 22.69 -3.13 1.50
C LEU A 131 24.15 -3.33 1.93
N TRP A 132 25.05 -2.42 1.55
CA TRP A 132 26.46 -2.47 1.94
C TRP A 132 26.68 -2.02 3.40
N ILE A 133 25.91 -1.03 3.86
CA ILE A 133 25.99 -0.43 5.20
C ILE A 133 25.63 -1.41 6.32
N VAL A 134 24.79 -2.42 6.06
CA VAL A 134 24.28 -3.37 7.08
C VAL A 134 25.37 -3.88 8.02
N LYS A 135 26.44 -4.46 7.47
CA LYS A 135 27.47 -5.12 8.28
C LYS A 135 28.29 -4.11 9.09
N PRO A 136 28.84 -3.04 8.49
CA PRO A 136 29.51 -1.99 9.27
C PRO A 136 28.61 -1.40 10.36
N TYR A 137 27.34 -1.14 10.05
CA TYR A 137 26.38 -0.58 11.00
C TYR A 137 26.14 -1.52 12.18
N GLU A 138 25.94 -2.83 11.98
CA GLU A 138 25.74 -3.79 13.08
C GLU A 138 26.94 -3.83 14.04
N TRP A 139 28.16 -3.75 13.50
CA TRP A 139 29.38 -3.70 14.31
C TRP A 139 29.48 -2.39 15.11
N ILE A 140 29.23 -1.25 14.46
CA ILE A 140 29.22 0.06 15.11
C ILE A 140 28.14 0.14 16.19
N ARG A 141 26.93 -0.38 15.90
CA ARG A 141 25.82 -0.46 16.85
C ARG A 141 26.21 -1.24 18.09
N TRP A 142 26.92 -2.35 17.94
CA TRP A 142 27.39 -3.13 19.09
C TRP A 142 28.37 -2.34 19.97
N ILE A 143 29.32 -1.63 19.37
CA ILE A 143 30.29 -0.79 20.08
C ILE A 143 29.65 0.41 20.78
N LEU A 144 28.73 1.10 20.09
CA LEU A 144 28.06 2.30 20.59
C LEU A 144 26.86 2.01 21.50
N SER A 145 26.38 0.76 21.54
CA SER A 145 25.25 0.33 22.36
C SER A 145 25.27 0.85 23.81
N PRO A 146 26.37 0.73 24.59
CA PRO A 146 26.38 1.22 25.97
C PRO A 146 26.17 2.74 26.06
N ILE A 147 26.77 3.50 25.14
CA ILE A 147 26.67 4.96 25.10
C ILE A 147 25.24 5.37 24.70
N VAL A 148 24.70 4.73 23.66
CA VAL A 148 23.34 4.99 23.16
C VAL A 148 22.29 4.66 24.23
N MET A 149 22.46 3.56 24.96
CA MET A 149 21.58 3.21 26.10
C MET A 149 21.62 4.26 27.19
N LEU A 150 22.82 4.75 27.56
CA LEU A 150 22.96 5.81 28.55
C LEU A 150 22.24 7.10 28.12
N ILE A 151 22.44 7.53 26.86
CA ILE A 151 21.77 8.71 26.31
C ILE A 151 20.26 8.53 26.30
N THR A 152 19.78 7.35 25.89
CA THR A 152 18.35 7.02 25.87
C THR A 152 17.76 7.04 27.27
N TYR A 153 18.48 6.51 28.26
CA TYR A 153 18.05 6.55 29.65
C TYR A 153 17.92 7.99 30.18
N VAL A 154 18.89 8.85 29.90
CA VAL A 154 18.82 10.27 30.26
C VAL A 154 17.67 10.97 29.54
N ALA A 155 17.45 10.68 28.25
CA ALA A 155 16.33 11.24 27.49
C ALA A 155 14.97 10.80 28.08
N CYS A 156 14.81 9.52 28.43
CA CYS A 156 13.61 9.01 29.11
C CYS A 156 13.40 9.63 30.49
N LEU A 157 14.48 9.88 31.25
CA LEU A 157 14.40 10.60 32.52
C LEU A 157 13.84 12.01 32.30
N CYS A 158 14.33 12.72 31.28
CA CYS A 158 13.80 14.03 30.89
C CYS A 158 12.33 13.94 30.46
N PHE A 159 11.95 12.99 29.60
CA PHE A 159 10.55 12.84 29.16
C PHE A 159 9.60 12.54 30.31
N ASN A 160 10.03 11.75 31.30
CA ASN A 160 9.26 11.50 32.52
C ASN A 160 9.08 12.75 33.37
N LEU A 161 10.09 13.63 33.43
CA LEU A 161 9.99 14.93 34.10
C LEU A 161 9.00 15.88 33.38
N PHE A 162 8.86 15.76 32.06
CA PHE A 162 7.94 16.58 31.25
C PHE A 162 6.60 15.90 30.92
N GLY A 163 6.34 14.69 31.43
CA GLY A 163 5.06 13.97 31.25
C GLY A 163 4.75 13.50 29.82
N VAL A 164 5.75 13.32 28.95
CA VAL A 164 5.56 12.93 27.54
C VAL A 164 5.63 11.40 27.38
N ASN A 165 4.54 10.79 26.92
CA ASN A 165 4.48 9.34 26.62
C ASN A 165 4.77 9.07 25.14
N ILE A 166 5.93 8.49 24.83
CA ILE A 166 6.30 8.10 23.47
C ILE A 166 5.62 6.77 23.13
N LYS A 167 4.54 6.81 22.33
CA LYS A 167 3.93 5.62 21.72
C LYS A 167 4.26 5.55 20.24
N TYR A 168 5.02 4.54 19.83
CA TYR A 168 5.28 4.27 18.41
C TYR A 168 4.01 3.80 17.72
N LYS A 169 3.52 4.59 16.77
CA LYS A 169 2.32 4.29 16.00
C LYS A 169 2.68 3.24 14.94
N LYS A 170 2.15 2.02 15.09
CA LYS A 170 2.17 1.02 14.03
C LYS A 170 1.44 1.64 12.82
N ILE A 171 2.10 1.72 11.67
CA ILE A 171 1.49 2.28 10.45
C ILE A 171 0.35 1.33 10.07
N ILE A 172 -0.88 1.73 10.36
CA ILE A 172 -2.08 1.08 9.87
C ILE A 172 -2.49 1.90 8.66
N PHE A 173 -2.28 1.35 7.47
CA PHE A 173 -2.67 2.05 6.25
C PHE A 173 -4.19 2.15 6.19
N SER A 174 -4.70 3.35 5.94
CA SER A 174 -6.12 3.54 5.65
C SER A 174 -6.46 3.04 4.25
N ARG A 175 -7.75 2.80 3.96
CA ARG A 175 -8.20 2.39 2.62
C ARG A 175 -7.81 3.41 1.54
N ASP A 176 -7.83 4.69 1.88
CA ASP A 176 -7.51 5.78 0.95
C ASP A 176 -5.99 5.85 0.69
N GLU A 177 -5.16 5.58 1.70
CA GLU A 177 -3.71 5.45 1.52
C GLU A 177 -3.36 4.25 0.60
N VAL A 178 -4.06 3.12 0.75
CA VAL A 178 -3.87 1.97 -0.16
C VAL A 178 -4.29 2.30 -1.60
N LYS A 179 -5.41 3.00 -1.78
CA LYS A 179 -5.82 3.50 -3.11
C LYS A 179 -4.77 4.43 -3.72
N HIS A 180 -4.21 5.33 -2.91
CA HIS A 180 -3.19 6.27 -3.34
C HIS A 180 -1.93 5.54 -3.84
N ILE A 181 -1.43 4.56 -3.09
CA ILE A 181 -0.27 3.74 -3.48
C ILE A 181 -0.52 3.00 -4.80
N ILE A 182 -1.72 2.45 -5.00
CA ILE A 182 -2.07 1.75 -6.25
C ILE A 182 -2.06 2.71 -7.43
N ASN A 183 -2.56 3.93 -7.26
CA ASN A 183 -2.54 4.96 -8.29
C ASN A 183 -1.11 5.40 -8.64
N GLU A 184 -0.27 5.70 -7.65
CA GLU A 184 1.15 6.03 -7.87
C GLU A 184 1.92 4.88 -8.55
N SER A 185 1.58 3.63 -8.22
CA SER A 185 2.21 2.44 -8.80
C SER A 185 1.85 2.24 -10.28
N GLY A 186 0.69 2.73 -10.73
CA GLY A 186 0.31 2.76 -12.15
C GLY A 186 1.11 3.80 -12.93
N GLU A 187 1.28 5.01 -12.38
CA GLU A 187 2.04 6.10 -13.02
C GLU A 187 3.54 5.81 -13.15
N THR A 188 4.08 5.05 -12.19
CA THR A 188 5.50 4.64 -12.18
C THR A 188 5.80 3.41 -13.05
N GLY A 189 4.78 2.85 -13.72
CA GLY A 189 4.91 1.70 -14.61
C GLY A 189 5.25 0.38 -13.91
N VAL A 190 5.06 0.30 -12.59
CA VAL A 190 5.30 -0.90 -11.78
C VAL A 190 4.16 -1.92 -11.95
N LEU A 191 2.93 -1.43 -12.16
CA LEU A 191 1.76 -2.24 -12.52
C LEU A 191 1.50 -2.16 -14.02
N ALA A 192 1.12 -3.27 -14.65
CA ALA A 192 0.60 -3.22 -16.00
C ALA A 192 -0.77 -2.52 -16.02
N ASP A 193 -1.10 -1.79 -17.09
CA ASP A 193 -2.35 -1.01 -17.21
C ASP A 193 -3.61 -1.84 -16.91
N GLY A 194 -3.62 -3.12 -17.30
CA GLY A 194 -4.72 -4.04 -17.03
C GLY A 194 -4.88 -4.39 -15.54
N GLU A 195 -3.78 -4.50 -14.79
CA GLU A 195 -3.79 -4.80 -13.35
C GLU A 195 -4.27 -3.59 -12.56
N HIS A 196 -3.82 -2.39 -12.92
CA HIS A 196 -4.28 -1.14 -12.34
C HIS A 196 -5.80 -0.95 -12.51
N ALA A 197 -6.30 -1.17 -13.73
CA ALA A 197 -7.72 -1.06 -14.03
C ALA A 197 -8.58 -2.07 -13.24
N LEU A 198 -8.10 -3.31 -13.06
CA LEU A 198 -8.81 -4.32 -12.27
C LEU A 198 -8.86 -3.95 -10.79
N LEU A 199 -7.74 -3.51 -10.20
CA LEU A 199 -7.71 -3.09 -8.79
C LEU A 199 -8.66 -1.92 -8.52
N HIS A 200 -8.72 -0.94 -9.43
CA HIS A 200 -9.67 0.17 -9.33
C HIS A 200 -11.12 -0.33 -9.32
N LYS A 201 -11.48 -1.22 -10.24
CA LYS A 201 -12.82 -1.82 -10.32
C LYS A 201 -13.20 -2.63 -9.08
N VAL A 202 -12.25 -3.29 -8.42
CA VAL A 202 -12.50 -4.00 -7.16
C VAL A 202 -12.90 -3.03 -6.05
N PHE A 203 -12.27 -1.86 -5.97
CA PHE A 203 -12.68 -0.84 -4.99
C PHE A 203 -14.07 -0.28 -5.31
N GLU A 204 -14.36 0.02 -6.58
CA GLU A 204 -15.70 0.45 -7.01
C GLU A 204 -16.76 -0.60 -6.69
N PHE A 205 -16.47 -1.87 -6.96
CA PHE A 205 -17.38 -2.98 -6.70
C PHE A 205 -17.83 -3.03 -5.23
N ASN A 206 -16.93 -2.75 -4.28
CA ASN A 206 -17.26 -2.81 -2.86
C ASN A 206 -18.11 -1.63 -2.37
N ASP A 207 -18.20 -0.54 -3.13
CA ASP A 207 -18.95 0.66 -2.76
C ASP A 207 -20.23 0.83 -3.59
N LYS A 208 -20.34 0.20 -4.76
CA LYS A 208 -21.52 0.27 -5.63
C LYS A 208 -22.77 -0.33 -4.98
N LEU A 209 -23.87 0.38 -5.18
CA LEU A 209 -25.21 -0.03 -4.77
C LEU A 209 -25.92 -0.80 -5.88
N VAL A 210 -26.90 -1.62 -5.50
CA VAL A 210 -27.71 -2.39 -6.45
C VAL A 210 -28.40 -1.47 -7.47
N LYS A 211 -28.95 -0.33 -7.03
CA LYS A 211 -29.62 0.63 -7.92
C LYS A 211 -28.75 1.19 -9.05
N GLU A 212 -27.42 1.17 -8.89
CA GLU A 212 -26.49 1.70 -9.89
C GLU A 212 -26.24 0.73 -11.05
N ILE A 213 -26.50 -0.57 -10.85
CA ILE A 213 -26.19 -1.61 -11.84
C ILE A 213 -27.38 -2.50 -12.21
N MET A 214 -28.50 -2.42 -11.49
CA MET A 214 -29.69 -3.20 -11.77
C MET A 214 -30.25 -2.91 -13.17
N VAL A 215 -30.89 -3.92 -13.76
CA VAL A 215 -31.74 -3.73 -14.94
C VAL A 215 -32.99 -2.97 -14.49
N PRO A 216 -33.24 -1.75 -14.98
CA PRO A 216 -34.38 -0.95 -14.53
C PRO A 216 -35.72 -1.61 -14.85
N ARG A 217 -36.75 -1.34 -14.03
CA ARG A 217 -38.12 -1.87 -14.17
C ARG A 217 -38.66 -1.89 -15.60
N HIS A 218 -38.47 -0.80 -16.36
CA HIS A 218 -39.00 -0.67 -17.73
C HIS A 218 -38.33 -1.59 -18.76
N LYS A 219 -37.17 -2.19 -18.43
CA LYS A 219 -36.47 -3.18 -19.26
C LYS A 219 -36.72 -4.62 -18.81
N ILE A 220 -37.52 -4.83 -17.77
CA ILE A 220 -37.85 -6.17 -17.29
C ILE A 220 -38.88 -6.78 -18.23
N VAL A 221 -38.53 -7.91 -18.83
CA VAL A 221 -39.48 -8.79 -19.48
C VAL A 221 -40.00 -9.78 -18.45
N ALA A 222 -41.28 -9.66 -18.11
CA ALA A 222 -41.98 -10.55 -17.19
C ALA A 222 -43.21 -11.16 -17.86
N ILE A 223 -43.65 -12.31 -17.38
CA ILE A 223 -44.72 -13.10 -17.98
C ILE A 223 -45.91 -13.11 -17.01
N ASN A 224 -47.11 -12.83 -17.53
CA ASN A 224 -48.33 -12.92 -16.72
C ASN A 224 -48.67 -14.40 -16.48
N ALA A 225 -49.02 -14.77 -15.25
CA ALA A 225 -49.43 -16.10 -14.85
C ALA A 225 -50.61 -16.66 -15.68
N ASP A 226 -51.49 -15.79 -16.18
CA ASP A 226 -52.67 -16.18 -16.97
C ASP A 226 -52.36 -16.31 -18.49
N THR A 227 -51.09 -16.21 -18.90
CA THR A 227 -50.68 -16.29 -20.31
C THR A 227 -50.74 -17.73 -20.82
N SER A 228 -51.26 -17.95 -22.04
CA SER A 228 -51.29 -19.30 -22.63
C SER A 228 -49.87 -19.86 -22.84
N PRO A 229 -49.65 -21.17 -22.69
CA PRO A 229 -48.34 -21.78 -22.90
C PRO A 229 -47.68 -21.46 -24.24
N GLU A 230 -48.45 -21.38 -25.34
CA GLU A 230 -47.89 -21.05 -26.65
C GLU A 230 -47.32 -19.63 -26.69
N HIS A 231 -47.98 -18.68 -26.04
CA HIS A 231 -47.51 -17.30 -25.94
C HIS A 231 -46.29 -17.18 -25.04
N ILE A 232 -46.21 -17.93 -23.94
CA ILE A 232 -45.01 -17.98 -23.07
C ILE A 232 -43.79 -18.41 -23.88
N VAL A 233 -43.93 -19.47 -24.69
CA VAL A 233 -42.84 -20.00 -25.52
C VAL A 233 -42.40 -18.98 -26.56
N ARG A 234 -43.36 -18.27 -27.16
CA ARG A 234 -43.07 -17.19 -28.09
C ARG A 234 -42.25 -16.09 -27.43
N ILE A 235 -42.64 -15.61 -26.24
CA ILE A 235 -41.90 -14.60 -25.47
C ILE A 235 -40.48 -15.09 -25.15
N VAL A 236 -40.35 -16.33 -24.67
CA VAL A 236 -39.04 -16.91 -24.32
C VAL A 236 -38.13 -17.01 -25.54
N THR A 237 -38.68 -17.35 -26.71
CA THR A 237 -37.92 -17.52 -27.95
C THR A 237 -37.55 -16.18 -28.59
N GLU A 238 -38.44 -15.19 -28.55
CA GLU A 238 -38.22 -13.85 -29.11
C GLU A 238 -37.20 -13.06 -28.27
N GLU A 239 -37.29 -13.14 -26.94
CA GLU A 239 -36.47 -12.32 -26.04
C GLU A 239 -35.13 -12.99 -25.66
N GLY A 240 -35.06 -14.32 -25.66
CA GLY A 240 -33.80 -15.06 -25.47
C GLY A 240 -33.15 -14.95 -24.09
N TYR A 241 -33.86 -14.49 -23.06
CA TYR A 241 -33.33 -14.44 -21.68
C TYR A 241 -33.37 -15.82 -21.02
N THR A 242 -32.51 -16.04 -20.03
CA THR A 242 -32.43 -17.34 -19.33
C THR A 242 -33.52 -17.51 -18.26
N ARG A 243 -34.01 -16.42 -17.67
CA ARG A 243 -34.94 -16.40 -16.54
C ARG A 243 -35.95 -15.27 -16.69
N TYR A 244 -37.21 -15.55 -16.37
CA TYR A 244 -38.34 -14.64 -16.49
C TYR A 244 -39.13 -14.58 -15.18
N PRO A 245 -39.39 -13.39 -14.60
CA PRO A 245 -40.33 -13.23 -13.51
C PRO A 245 -41.76 -13.55 -13.97
N ILE A 246 -42.51 -14.28 -13.15
CA ILE A 246 -43.93 -14.56 -13.33
C ILE A 246 -44.73 -13.70 -12.37
N TYR A 247 -45.66 -12.91 -12.88
CA TYR A 247 -46.46 -12.01 -12.07
C TYR A 247 -47.95 -12.25 -12.24
N LYS A 248 -48.74 -11.85 -11.25
CA LYS A 248 -50.20 -11.90 -11.30
C LYS A 248 -50.78 -10.51 -11.06
N HIS A 249 -51.63 -10.05 -11.97
CA HIS A 249 -52.19 -8.68 -12.03
C HIS A 249 -51.16 -7.55 -12.28
N CYS A 250 -50.10 -7.45 -11.48
CA CYS A 250 -49.06 -6.44 -11.60
C CYS A 250 -47.67 -7.05 -11.34
N ILE A 251 -46.62 -6.49 -11.95
CA ILE A 251 -45.22 -6.94 -11.77
C ILE A 251 -44.82 -6.94 -10.29
N ASP A 252 -45.33 -5.99 -9.50
CA ASP A 252 -45.07 -5.87 -8.06
C ASP A 252 -45.54 -7.11 -7.27
N ASN A 253 -46.51 -7.82 -7.83
CA ASN A 253 -46.97 -9.11 -7.37
C ASN A 253 -46.34 -10.24 -8.21
N THR A 254 -45.01 -10.33 -8.13
CA THR A 254 -44.28 -11.47 -8.69
C THR A 254 -44.45 -12.69 -7.78
N ILE A 255 -45.00 -13.76 -8.35
CA ILE A 255 -45.29 -15.03 -7.65
C ILE A 255 -44.20 -16.08 -7.85
N GLY A 256 -43.35 -15.94 -8.88
CA GLY A 256 -42.32 -16.92 -9.18
C GLY A 256 -41.30 -16.47 -10.21
N ILE A 257 -40.26 -17.28 -10.42
CA ILE A 257 -39.29 -17.13 -11.51
C ILE A 257 -39.23 -18.44 -12.28
N ILE A 258 -39.23 -18.34 -13.61
CA ILE A 258 -39.12 -19.50 -14.49
C ILE A 258 -37.84 -19.44 -15.32
N HIS A 259 -37.24 -20.61 -15.51
CA HIS A 259 -36.11 -20.84 -16.40
C HIS A 259 -36.58 -21.14 -17.82
N ALA A 260 -36.02 -20.43 -18.80
CA ALA A 260 -36.29 -20.66 -20.23
C ALA A 260 -36.05 -22.13 -20.65
N LYS A 261 -34.96 -22.74 -20.15
CA LYS A 261 -34.63 -24.15 -20.41
C LYS A 261 -35.75 -25.09 -19.97
N THR A 262 -36.40 -24.80 -18.83
CA THR A 262 -37.48 -25.63 -18.29
C THR A 262 -38.73 -25.55 -19.18
N VAL A 263 -39.07 -24.34 -19.65
CA VAL A 263 -40.18 -24.11 -20.59
C VAL A 263 -39.96 -24.88 -21.90
N ILE A 264 -38.76 -24.79 -22.49
CA ILE A 264 -38.42 -25.47 -23.73
C ILE A 264 -38.46 -27.01 -23.56
N ASN A 265 -37.92 -27.53 -22.46
CA ASN A 265 -37.83 -28.97 -22.23
C ASN A 265 -39.21 -29.63 -22.05
N ILE A 266 -40.18 -28.90 -21.50
CA ILE A 266 -41.53 -29.44 -21.27
C ILE A 266 -42.35 -29.42 -22.56
N LEU A 267 -42.19 -28.40 -23.39
CA LEU A 267 -42.82 -28.36 -24.72
C LEU A 267 -42.46 -29.60 -25.56
N LEU A 268 -41.22 -30.09 -25.45
CA LEU A 268 -40.73 -31.24 -26.20
C LEU A 268 -41.25 -32.58 -25.67
N ASN A 269 -41.64 -32.67 -24.39
CA ASN A 269 -41.83 -33.95 -23.70
C ASN A 269 -43.22 -34.16 -23.07
N ASN A 270 -43.99 -33.11 -22.77
CA ASN A 270 -45.32 -33.24 -22.14
C ASN A 270 -46.27 -32.09 -22.52
N PRO A 271 -47.45 -32.38 -23.12
CA PRO A 271 -48.43 -31.36 -23.49
C PRO A 271 -49.28 -30.84 -22.31
N LEU A 272 -49.26 -31.50 -21.15
CA LEU A 272 -49.91 -31.04 -19.93
C LEU A 272 -48.89 -30.29 -19.07
N PHE A 273 -48.79 -28.98 -19.29
CA PHE A 273 -47.87 -28.09 -18.58
C PHE A 273 -48.62 -27.24 -17.54
N ILE A 274 -48.25 -27.38 -16.26
CA ILE A 274 -48.73 -26.52 -15.18
C ILE A 274 -47.61 -25.53 -14.83
N LEU A 275 -47.89 -24.24 -15.00
CA LEU A 275 -46.93 -23.15 -14.78
C LEU A 275 -46.39 -23.14 -13.35
N GLU A 276 -47.25 -23.44 -12.38
CA GLU A 276 -46.97 -23.39 -10.94
C GLU A 276 -45.88 -24.38 -10.51
N ASP A 277 -45.83 -25.57 -11.12
CA ASP A 277 -44.85 -26.61 -10.77
C ASP A 277 -43.42 -26.28 -11.20
N LEU A 278 -43.25 -25.29 -12.09
CA LEU A 278 -41.94 -24.86 -12.59
C LEU A 278 -41.42 -23.58 -11.96
N MET A 279 -42.26 -22.92 -11.15
CA MET A 279 -41.89 -21.66 -10.53
C MET A 279 -40.92 -21.91 -9.38
N MET A 280 -39.80 -21.21 -9.42
CA MET A 280 -38.93 -21.06 -8.26
C MET A 280 -39.37 -19.84 -7.45
N GLU A 281 -39.18 -19.90 -6.13
CA GLU A 281 -39.46 -18.76 -5.26
C GLU A 281 -38.61 -17.54 -5.64
N PRO A 282 -39.20 -16.34 -5.75
CA PRO A 282 -38.47 -15.13 -6.09
C PRO A 282 -37.61 -14.67 -4.91
N TYR A 283 -36.33 -14.40 -5.18
CA TYR A 283 -35.45 -13.75 -4.20
C TYR A 283 -35.49 -12.24 -4.36
N PHE A 284 -35.71 -11.52 -3.26
CA PHE A 284 -35.79 -10.06 -3.25
C PHE A 284 -34.61 -9.44 -2.52
N VAL A 285 -34.10 -8.34 -3.07
CA VAL A 285 -33.01 -7.53 -2.50
C VAL A 285 -33.41 -6.06 -2.48
N SER A 286 -32.78 -5.25 -1.64
CA SER A 286 -33.02 -3.80 -1.59
C SER A 286 -32.11 -3.05 -2.57
N GLU A 287 -32.63 -1.98 -3.17
CA GLU A 287 -31.89 -1.15 -4.12
C GLU A 287 -30.71 -0.37 -3.48
N ASP A 288 -30.75 -0.19 -2.15
CA ASP A 288 -29.71 0.46 -1.35
C ASP A 288 -28.69 -0.53 -0.74
N GLU A 289 -28.81 -1.82 -1.04
CA GLU A 289 -27.79 -2.79 -0.64
C GLU A 289 -26.55 -2.69 -1.52
N LYS A 290 -25.40 -3.07 -0.96
CA LYS A 290 -24.14 -3.16 -1.72
C LYS A 290 -24.10 -4.41 -2.58
N ILE A 291 -23.59 -4.27 -3.80
CA ILE A 291 -23.47 -5.40 -4.74
C ILE A 291 -22.52 -6.50 -4.22
N SER A 292 -21.57 -6.15 -3.35
CA SER A 292 -20.69 -7.12 -2.66
C SER A 292 -21.43 -8.04 -1.71
N LYS A 293 -22.46 -7.52 -1.03
CA LYS A 293 -23.38 -8.31 -0.21
C LYS A 293 -24.22 -9.24 -1.09
N ILE A 294 -24.77 -8.72 -2.19
CA ILE A 294 -25.58 -9.51 -3.13
C ILE A 294 -24.77 -10.65 -3.74
N LEU A 295 -23.52 -10.41 -4.12
CA LEU A 295 -22.62 -11.47 -4.62
C LEU A 295 -22.43 -12.58 -3.58
N THR A 296 -22.25 -12.20 -2.31
CA THR A 296 -22.11 -13.15 -1.20
C THR A 296 -23.38 -13.97 -1.01
N ASP A 297 -24.55 -13.32 -1.07
CA ASP A 297 -25.85 -14.01 -0.99
C ASP A 297 -26.07 -14.96 -2.17
N PHE A 298 -25.71 -14.55 -3.38
CA PHE A 298 -25.76 -15.38 -4.59
C PHE A 298 -24.88 -16.62 -4.47
N GLN A 299 -23.65 -16.47 -3.96
CA GLN A 299 -22.76 -17.60 -3.73
C GLN A 299 -23.29 -18.55 -2.65
N ARG A 300 -23.77 -18.02 -1.51
CA ARG A 300 -24.21 -18.83 -0.37
C ARG A 300 -25.52 -19.58 -0.63
N LYS A 301 -26.43 -18.98 -1.41
CA LYS A 301 -27.75 -19.53 -1.71
C LYS A 301 -27.82 -20.18 -3.10
N GLU A 302 -26.69 -20.23 -3.81
CA GLU A 302 -26.59 -20.74 -5.19
C GLU A 302 -27.59 -20.03 -6.15
N LEU A 303 -27.79 -18.73 -5.94
CA LEU A 303 -28.68 -17.88 -6.74
C LEU A 303 -27.88 -17.12 -7.81
N HIS A 304 -28.55 -16.81 -8.92
CA HIS A 304 -27.96 -16.03 -10.01
C HIS A 304 -28.82 -14.83 -10.45
N PHE A 305 -29.97 -14.65 -9.80
CA PHE A 305 -31.01 -13.73 -10.20
C PHE A 305 -31.80 -13.29 -8.96
N ALA A 306 -32.08 -12.00 -8.86
CA ALA A 306 -32.95 -11.45 -7.84
C ALA A 306 -33.75 -10.27 -8.37
N LEU A 307 -34.91 -10.03 -7.76
CA LEU A 307 -35.73 -8.86 -7.98
C LEU A 307 -35.36 -7.78 -6.96
N VAL A 308 -35.24 -6.55 -7.44
CA VAL A 308 -34.86 -5.40 -6.63
C VAL A 308 -36.11 -4.65 -6.22
N LYS A 309 -36.27 -4.43 -4.91
CA LYS A 309 -37.35 -3.62 -4.35
C LYS A 309 -36.82 -2.28 -3.86
N ASN A 310 -37.62 -1.24 -4.04
CA ASN A 310 -37.42 0.05 -3.40
C ASN A 310 -37.91 0.02 -1.94
N THR A 311 -37.79 1.16 -1.26
CA THR A 311 -38.25 1.35 0.13
C THR A 311 -39.76 1.15 0.31
N GLU A 312 -40.56 1.33 -0.74
CA GLU A 312 -42.01 1.15 -0.74
C GLU A 312 -42.43 -0.31 -1.01
N GLY A 313 -41.47 -1.21 -1.27
CA GLY A 313 -41.71 -2.62 -1.58
C GLY A 313 -42.09 -2.89 -3.04
N ILE A 314 -42.05 -1.86 -3.90
CA ILE A 314 -42.31 -1.91 -5.33
C ILE A 314 -41.05 -2.40 -6.06
N ILE A 315 -41.21 -3.18 -7.14
CA ILE A 315 -40.08 -3.66 -7.93
C ILE A 315 -39.47 -2.50 -8.71
N SER A 316 -38.24 -2.10 -8.36
CA SER A 316 -37.48 -1.06 -9.07
C SER A 316 -36.59 -1.62 -10.18
N GLY A 317 -36.25 -2.91 -10.11
CA GLY A 317 -35.37 -3.55 -11.08
C GLY A 317 -35.19 -5.05 -10.87
N LEU A 318 -34.24 -5.63 -11.60
CA LEU A 318 -33.70 -6.95 -11.34
C LEU A 318 -32.17 -6.91 -11.42
N ILE A 319 -31.51 -7.85 -10.75
CA ILE A 319 -30.05 -7.96 -10.76
C ILE A 319 -29.63 -9.41 -11.01
N GLN A 320 -28.64 -9.60 -11.88
CA GLN A 320 -28.08 -10.90 -12.20
C GLN A 320 -26.61 -10.98 -11.80
N ILE A 321 -26.12 -12.20 -11.58
CA ILE A 321 -24.70 -12.42 -11.25
C ILE A 321 -23.76 -11.85 -12.33
N LYS A 322 -24.17 -11.93 -13.60
CA LYS A 322 -23.40 -11.39 -14.73
C LYS A 322 -23.24 -9.86 -14.64
N ASP A 323 -24.25 -9.15 -14.15
CA ASP A 323 -24.22 -7.69 -14.03
C ASP A 323 -23.23 -7.27 -12.95
N ILE A 324 -23.19 -8.03 -11.85
CA ILE A 324 -22.21 -7.86 -10.78
C ILE A 324 -20.78 -8.13 -11.28
N LEU A 325 -20.58 -9.24 -12.01
CA LEU A 325 -19.26 -9.60 -12.55
C LEU A 325 -18.77 -8.59 -13.60
N LYS A 326 -19.67 -7.99 -14.38
CA LYS A 326 -19.36 -6.93 -15.36
C LYS A 326 -18.72 -5.70 -14.69
N VAL A 327 -19.05 -5.42 -13.43
CA VAL A 327 -18.40 -4.32 -12.67
C VAL A 327 -16.93 -4.60 -12.44
N ILE A 328 -16.57 -5.83 -12.08
CA ILE A 328 -15.19 -6.21 -11.73
C ILE A 328 -14.36 -6.41 -13.01
N PHE A 329 -14.88 -7.18 -13.96
CA PHE A 329 -14.12 -7.63 -15.13
C PHE A 329 -14.31 -6.74 -16.37
N GLY A 330 -15.33 -5.86 -16.38
CA GLY A 330 -15.73 -5.12 -17.57
C GLY A 330 -16.61 -5.95 -18.51
N GLU A 331 -16.84 -5.43 -19.72
CA GLU A 331 -17.56 -6.17 -20.76
C GLU A 331 -16.74 -7.36 -21.26
N MET A 332 -17.16 -8.55 -20.83
CA MET A 332 -16.73 -9.80 -21.43
C MET A 332 -17.34 -9.86 -22.83
N ARG A 333 -16.55 -9.64 -23.88
CA ARG A 333 -17.01 -9.91 -25.25
C ARG A 333 -17.20 -11.41 -25.38
N GLU A 334 -18.45 -11.85 -25.45
CA GLU A 334 -18.74 -13.18 -25.96
C GLU A 334 -18.31 -13.19 -27.43
N LYS A 335 -17.23 -13.92 -27.73
CA LYS A 335 -16.97 -14.34 -29.10
C LYS A 335 -18.10 -15.30 -29.45
N THR A 336 -19.07 -14.82 -30.21
CA THR A 336 -20.02 -15.68 -30.90
C THR A 336 -19.19 -16.61 -31.79
N LEU A 337 -19.24 -17.90 -31.50
CA LEU A 337 -18.61 -18.96 -32.31
C LEU A 337 -19.40 -19.18 -33.60
#